data_AF-A0A162UNZ0-F1
#
_entry.id   AF-A0A162UNZ0-F1
#
_cell.length_a   1.000
_cell.length_b   1.000
_cell.length_c   1.000
_cell.angle_alpha   90.00
_cell.angle_beta   90.00
_cell.angle_gamma   90.00
#
_symmetry.space_group_name_H-M   'P 1'
#
loop_
_entity.id
_entity.type
_entity.pdbx_description
1 polymer ?
#
loop_
_entity_poly.entity_id
_entity_poly.type
_entity_poly.pdbx_seq_one_letter_code
_entity_poly.pdbx_strand_id
1 'polypeptide(L)'
;SMSSWWGSNAFDDLVENATSELLPTGQDNLVLYLDISDQIRSKRVNARDAMRTLKRRLNHKNPNVVLMTINLTDTCVKNGGDPFVREIASREYMDEITRLLRSPAICNLDVKKRILTAIQTWGLAAKAKPSLSYMTDTYSLLRAEGYVFPPVTEPIDSIMLETSAVYTLIEIYIYAVCK
;
A
#
# COMPACT_ATOMS: atom_id res chain seq x y z
N SER A 1 12.57 -16.81 26.11
CA SER A 1 11.27 -16.65 26.76
C SER A 1 10.34 -16.00 25.74
N MET A 2 9.69 -16.83 24.90
CA MET A 2 8.24 -17.13 24.89
C MET A 2 7.37 -16.08 24.17
N SER A 3 6.87 -16.53 22.99
CA SER A 3 5.58 -16.28 22.36
C SER A 3 5.16 -14.85 21.97
N SER A 4 5.22 -14.57 20.66
CA SER A 4 4.39 -13.57 19.98
C SER A 4 3.75 -14.19 18.73
N TRP A 5 2.88 -15.19 18.93
CA TRP A 5 2.12 -15.85 17.86
C TRP A 5 0.61 -15.57 17.91
N TRP A 6 0.14 -14.83 18.92
CA TRP A 6 -1.30 -14.59 19.12
C TRP A 6 -1.80 -13.29 18.43
N GLY A 7 -0.89 -12.38 18.06
CA GLY A 7 -1.24 -11.12 17.39
C GLY A 7 -1.31 -11.20 15.86
N SER A 8 -0.67 -12.21 15.25
CA SER A 8 -0.65 -12.37 13.79
C SER A 8 -2.03 -12.74 13.24
N ASN A 9 -2.80 -13.57 13.96
CA ASN A 9 -4.08 -14.05 13.44
C ASN A 9 -5.13 -12.94 13.40
N ALA A 10 -5.22 -12.07 14.42
CA ALA A 10 -6.22 -11.01 14.44
C ALA A 10 -6.00 -9.95 13.36
N PHE A 11 -4.73 -9.58 13.09
CA PHE A 11 -4.41 -8.66 12.00
C PHE A 11 -4.66 -9.30 10.63
N ASP A 12 -4.29 -10.58 10.47
CA ASP A 12 -4.56 -11.34 9.25
C ASP A 12 -6.07 -11.39 8.96
N ASP A 13 -6.90 -11.70 9.96
CA ASP A 13 -8.36 -11.71 9.85
C ASP A 13 -8.92 -10.34 9.43
N LEU A 14 -8.39 -9.24 9.98
CA LEU A 14 -8.80 -7.88 9.58
C LEU A 14 -8.50 -7.62 8.10
N VAL A 15 -7.30 -7.97 7.64
CA VAL A 15 -6.91 -7.82 6.23
C VAL A 15 -7.76 -8.73 5.33
N GLU A 16 -8.05 -9.95 5.75
CA GLU A 16 -8.91 -10.88 5.01
C GLU A 16 -10.33 -10.34 4.88
N ASN A 17 -10.90 -9.80 5.96
CA ASN A 17 -12.21 -9.17 5.95
C ASN A 17 -12.24 -7.92 5.06
N ALA A 18 -11.20 -7.09 5.11
CA ALA A 18 -11.05 -5.89 4.28
C ALA A 18 -10.92 -6.18 2.79
N THR A 19 -10.48 -7.39 2.46
CA THR A 19 -10.22 -7.83 1.08
C THR A 19 -11.03 -9.08 0.74
N SER A 20 -12.17 -9.29 1.40
CA SER A 20 -12.96 -10.51 1.27
C SER A 20 -13.51 -10.67 -0.15
N GLU A 21 -13.48 -11.89 -0.68
CA GLU A 21 -14.03 -12.18 -2.01
C GLU A 21 -15.55 -11.97 -2.11
N LEU A 22 -16.24 -11.86 -0.96
CA LEU A 22 -17.67 -11.58 -0.87
C LEU A 22 -18.00 -10.10 -1.06
N LEU A 23 -17.01 -9.21 -1.03
CA LEU A 23 -17.22 -7.78 -1.25
C LEU A 23 -17.47 -7.50 -2.74
N PRO A 24 -18.47 -6.67 -3.08
CA PRO A 24 -18.70 -6.27 -4.47
C PRO A 24 -17.48 -5.56 -5.08
N THR A 25 -17.23 -5.79 -6.36
CA THR A 25 -16.17 -5.09 -7.09
C THR A 25 -16.33 -3.57 -6.99
N GLY A 26 -15.27 -2.88 -6.56
CA GLY A 26 -15.26 -1.42 -6.44
C GLY A 26 -15.88 -0.88 -5.14
N GLN A 27 -16.28 -1.73 -4.20
CA GLN A 27 -16.72 -1.31 -2.86
C GLN A 27 -15.63 -1.58 -1.82
N ASP A 28 -14.69 -0.65 -1.73
CA ASP A 28 -13.63 -0.68 -0.71
C ASP A 28 -14.20 -0.30 0.67
N ASN A 29 -13.88 -1.08 1.70
CA ASN A 29 -14.23 -0.74 3.07
C ASN A 29 -13.20 0.25 3.65
N LEU A 30 -13.34 1.52 3.29
CA LEU A 30 -12.39 2.58 3.69
C LEU A 30 -12.23 2.71 5.21
N VAL A 31 -13.29 2.45 5.98
CA VAL A 31 -13.23 2.46 7.46
C VAL A 31 -12.25 1.40 7.95
N LEU A 32 -12.35 0.18 7.41
CA LEU A 32 -11.46 -0.91 7.79
C LEU A 32 -10.04 -0.69 7.27
N TYR A 33 -9.87 -0.05 6.10
CA TYR A 33 -8.54 0.29 5.60
C TYR A 33 -7.83 1.30 6.51
N LEU A 34 -8.56 2.29 7.01
CA LEU A 34 -8.04 3.28 7.94
C LEU A 34 -7.69 2.66 9.29
N ASP A 35 -8.54 1.77 9.83
CA ASP A 35 -8.24 1.01 11.06
C ASP A 35 -6.97 0.16 10.90
N ILE A 36 -6.86 -0.62 9.83
CA ILE A 36 -5.65 -1.41 9.53
C ILE A 36 -4.41 -0.51 9.46
N SER A 37 -4.51 0.64 8.79
CA SER A 37 -3.39 1.60 8.69
C SER A 37 -3.01 2.19 10.05
N ASP A 38 -3.98 2.43 10.93
CA ASP A 38 -3.74 2.93 12.29
C ASP A 38 -3.06 1.88 13.17
N GLN A 39 -3.44 0.61 13.05
CA GLN A 39 -2.77 -0.48 13.78
C GLN A 39 -1.30 -0.62 13.38
N ILE A 40 -0.99 -0.44 12.09
CA ILE A 40 0.39 -0.40 11.59
C ILE A 40 1.13 0.82 12.15
N ARG A 41 0.55 2.02 12.03
CA ARG A 41 1.16 3.28 12.49
C ARG A 41 1.43 3.29 13.99
N SER A 42 0.47 2.80 14.78
CA SER A 42 0.56 2.68 16.23
C SER A 42 1.43 1.50 16.70
N LYS A 43 2.05 0.76 15.76
CA LYS A 43 2.95 -0.37 16.01
C LYS A 43 2.30 -1.52 16.79
N ARG A 44 0.97 -1.66 16.71
CA ARG A 44 0.24 -2.81 17.26
C ARG A 44 0.55 -4.10 16.49
N VAL A 45 0.93 -3.96 15.22
CA VAL A 45 1.49 -5.02 14.37
C VAL A 45 2.90 -4.64 13.95
N ASN A 46 3.78 -5.62 13.83
CA ASN A 46 5.10 -5.39 13.24
C ASN A 46 4.94 -5.04 11.75
N ALA A 47 5.61 -3.98 11.29
CA ALA A 47 5.51 -3.50 9.92
C ALA A 47 5.83 -4.58 8.86
N ARG A 48 6.81 -5.44 9.15
CA ARG A 48 7.22 -6.52 8.25
C ARG A 48 6.17 -7.62 8.17
N ASP A 49 5.56 -7.97 9.31
CA ASP A 49 4.49 -8.95 9.36
C ASP A 49 3.25 -8.42 8.61
N ALA A 50 2.89 -7.15 8.81
CA ALA A 50 1.81 -6.50 8.07
C ALA A 50 2.05 -6.51 6.55
N MET A 51 3.27 -6.16 6.11
CA MET A 51 3.66 -6.23 4.70
C MET A 51 3.53 -7.67 4.17
N ARG A 52 3.96 -8.68 4.92
CA ARG A 52 3.85 -10.09 4.52
C ARG A 52 2.41 -10.58 4.41
N THR A 53 1.51 -10.09 5.26
CA THR A 53 0.07 -10.35 5.16
C THR A 53 -0.50 -9.78 3.86
N LEU A 54 -0.23 -8.51 3.55
CA LEU A 54 -0.65 -7.90 2.29
C LEU A 54 -0.06 -8.62 1.08
N LYS A 55 1.23 -8.99 1.13
CA LYS A 55 1.92 -9.76 0.09
C LYS A 55 1.26 -11.12 -0.17
N ARG A 56 0.82 -11.83 0.88
CA ARG A 56 0.07 -13.09 0.73
C ARG A 56 -1.26 -12.85 0.01
N ARG A 57 -1.98 -11.77 0.34
CA ARG A 57 -3.25 -11.43 -0.32
C ARG A 57 -3.09 -11.02 -1.79
N LEU A 58 -1.96 -10.41 -2.18
CA LEU A 58 -1.63 -10.13 -3.59
C LEU A 58 -1.57 -11.40 -4.46
N ASN A 59 -1.31 -12.55 -3.86
CA ASN A 59 -1.23 -13.84 -4.55
C ASN A 59 -2.57 -14.58 -4.67
N HIS A 60 -3.67 -13.92 -4.30
CA HIS A 60 -4.99 -14.51 -4.39
C HIS A 60 -5.42 -14.72 -5.86
N LYS A 61 -6.19 -15.78 -6.13
CA LYS A 61 -6.66 -16.10 -7.49
C LYS A 61 -7.76 -15.16 -7.98
N ASN A 62 -8.57 -14.64 -7.05
CA ASN A 62 -9.65 -13.72 -7.37
C ASN A 62 -9.08 -12.31 -7.62
N PRO A 63 -9.25 -11.72 -8.83
CA PRO A 63 -8.71 -10.41 -9.16
C PRO A 63 -9.30 -9.28 -8.32
N ASN A 64 -10.54 -9.41 -7.80
CA ASN A 64 -11.12 -8.42 -6.92
C ASN A 64 -10.36 -8.34 -5.59
N VAL A 65 -10.00 -9.49 -5.01
CA VAL A 65 -9.18 -9.57 -3.80
C VAL A 65 -7.83 -8.90 -4.01
N VAL A 66 -7.19 -9.15 -5.16
CA VAL A 66 -5.92 -8.51 -5.53
C VAL A 66 -6.08 -7.00 -5.65
N LEU A 67 -7.14 -6.52 -6.30
CA LEU A 67 -7.41 -5.09 -6.48
C LEU A 67 -7.60 -4.38 -5.13
N MET A 68 -8.45 -4.92 -4.26
CA MET A 68 -8.67 -4.42 -2.90
C MET A 68 -7.39 -4.46 -2.07
N THR A 69 -6.56 -5.49 -2.23
CA THR A 69 -5.26 -5.57 -1.54
C THR A 69 -4.34 -4.42 -1.97
N ILE A 70 -4.28 -4.10 -3.26
CA ILE A 70 -3.46 -2.99 -3.74
C ILE A 70 -4.00 -1.64 -3.21
N ASN A 71 -5.33 -1.48 -3.13
CA ASN A 71 -5.97 -0.29 -2.54
C ASN A 71 -5.68 -0.14 -1.04
N LEU A 72 -5.78 -1.24 -0.30
CA LEU A 72 -5.43 -1.29 1.11
C LEU A 72 -3.95 -0.97 1.33
N THR A 73 -3.04 -1.59 0.57
CA THR A 73 -1.60 -1.27 0.67
C THR A 73 -1.36 0.21 0.42
N ASP A 74 -1.96 0.80 -0.62
CA ASP A 74 -1.79 2.22 -0.92
C ASP A 74 -2.27 3.12 0.23
N THR A 75 -3.40 2.78 0.85
CA THR A 75 -3.87 3.45 2.08
C THR A 75 -2.85 3.33 3.21
N CYS A 76 -2.30 2.14 3.43
CA CYS A 76 -1.30 1.89 4.46
C CYS A 76 0.05 2.57 4.16
N VAL A 77 0.44 2.73 2.90
CA VAL A 77 1.65 3.49 2.52
C VAL A 77 1.49 4.97 2.87
N LYS A 78 0.29 5.53 2.64
CA LYS A 78 -0.03 6.93 2.96
C LYS A 78 -0.15 7.19 4.47
N ASN A 79 -0.60 6.21 5.25
CA ASN A 79 -1.01 6.42 6.66
C ASN A 79 -0.20 5.63 7.70
N GLY A 80 0.53 4.58 7.31
CA GLY A 80 1.19 3.61 8.18
C GLY A 80 2.56 4.02 8.72
N GLY A 81 3.09 5.16 8.25
CA GLY A 81 4.37 5.72 8.71
C GLY A 81 5.62 5.06 8.11
N ASP A 82 6.76 5.74 8.30
CA ASP A 82 8.05 5.39 7.69
C ASP A 82 8.49 3.92 7.86
N PRO A 83 8.32 3.26 9.03
CA PRO A 83 8.71 1.86 9.17
C PRO A 83 8.01 0.95 8.18
N PHE A 84 6.71 1.16 7.94
CA PHE A 84 5.93 0.37 7.01
C PHE A 84 6.25 0.71 5.55
N VAL A 85 6.41 1.99 5.22
CA VAL A 85 6.79 2.42 3.86
C VAL A 85 8.14 1.80 3.46
N ARG A 86 9.10 1.65 4.39
CA ARG A 86 10.35 0.93 4.14
C ARG A 86 10.16 -0.55 3.85
N GLU A 87 9.23 -1.23 4.52
CA GLU A 87 8.91 -2.63 4.24
C GLU A 87 8.26 -2.80 2.86
N ILE A 88 7.39 -1.85 2.45
CA ILE A 88 6.84 -1.83 1.09
C ILE A 88 7.93 -1.53 0.05
N ALA A 89 8.89 -0.66 0.36
CA ALA A 89 10.02 -0.36 -0.52
C ALA A 89 11.07 -1.49 -0.57
N SER A 90 10.90 -2.56 0.20
CA SER A 90 11.82 -3.69 0.16
C SER A 90 11.71 -4.47 -1.14
N ARG A 91 12.81 -5.18 -1.49
CA ARG A 91 12.80 -6.18 -2.58
C ARG A 91 11.70 -7.22 -2.39
N GLU A 92 11.47 -7.65 -1.14
CA GLU A 92 10.50 -8.68 -0.78
C GLU A 92 9.08 -8.34 -1.27
N TYR A 93 8.68 -7.06 -1.25
CA TYR A 93 7.37 -6.62 -1.69
C TYR A 93 7.35 -6.11 -3.13
N MET A 94 8.31 -5.26 -3.51
CA MET A 94 8.35 -4.66 -4.85
C MET A 94 8.62 -5.69 -5.96
N ASP A 95 9.46 -6.69 -5.71
CA ASP A 95 9.68 -7.76 -6.70
C ASP A 95 8.44 -8.61 -6.86
N GLU A 96 7.66 -8.80 -5.79
CA GLU A 96 6.44 -9.60 -5.82
C GLU A 96 5.31 -8.92 -6.59
N ILE A 97 5.07 -7.62 -6.36
CA ILE A 97 4.04 -6.88 -7.09
C ILE A 97 4.41 -6.72 -8.58
N THR A 98 5.71 -6.61 -8.91
CA THR A 98 6.16 -6.57 -10.31
C THR A 98 6.16 -7.95 -10.96
N ARG A 99 6.44 -9.03 -10.22
CA ARG A 99 6.23 -10.41 -10.67
C ARG A 99 4.77 -10.64 -11.04
N LEU A 100 3.84 -10.12 -10.25
CA LEU A 100 2.41 -10.18 -10.55
C LEU A 100 2.07 -9.43 -11.84
N LEU A 101 2.56 -8.20 -12.02
CA LEU A 101 2.38 -7.42 -13.25
C LEU A 101 2.87 -8.15 -14.51
N ARG A 102 4.04 -8.81 -14.41
CA ARG A 102 4.67 -9.58 -15.50
C ARG A 102 4.02 -10.95 -15.71
N SER A 103 3.22 -11.43 -14.75
CA SER A 103 2.67 -12.78 -14.81
C SER A 103 1.68 -12.92 -15.97
N PRO A 104 1.85 -13.92 -16.84
CA PRO A 104 0.86 -14.26 -17.86
C PRO A 104 -0.48 -14.68 -17.27
N ALA A 105 -0.49 -15.18 -16.03
CA ALA A 105 -1.71 -15.63 -15.34
C ALA A 105 -2.62 -14.45 -14.94
N ILE A 106 -2.08 -13.23 -14.83
CA ILE A 106 -2.86 -12.02 -14.60
C ILE A 106 -3.36 -11.53 -15.97
N CYS A 107 -4.56 -11.96 -16.35
CA CYS A 107 -5.24 -11.45 -17.55
C CYS A 107 -6.09 -10.20 -17.28
N ASN A 108 -6.34 -9.88 -16.00
CA ASN A 108 -7.19 -8.76 -15.62
C ASN A 108 -6.46 -7.41 -15.84
N LEU A 109 -6.99 -6.61 -16.77
CA LEU A 109 -6.41 -5.32 -17.13
C LEU A 109 -6.50 -4.27 -16.01
N ASP A 110 -7.54 -4.34 -15.17
CA ASP A 110 -7.74 -3.38 -14.08
C ASP A 110 -6.71 -3.60 -12.97
N VAL A 111 -6.39 -4.86 -12.66
CA VAL A 111 -5.29 -5.20 -11.76
C VAL A 111 -3.96 -4.66 -12.29
N LYS A 112 -3.65 -4.88 -13.58
CA LYS A 112 -2.41 -4.37 -14.19
C LYS A 112 -2.33 -2.85 -14.14
N LYS A 113 -3.41 -2.16 -14.53
CA LYS A 113 -3.52 -0.70 -14.45
C LYS A 113 -3.30 -0.23 -13.02
N ARG A 114 -3.94 -0.89 -12.05
CA ARG A 114 -3.84 -0.50 -10.64
C ARG A 114 -2.44 -0.67 -10.05
N ILE A 115 -1.73 -1.75 -10.42
CA ILE A 115 -0.33 -1.97 -10.05
C ILE A 115 0.54 -0.84 -10.63
N LEU A 116 0.37 -0.51 -11.90
CA LEU A 116 1.12 0.57 -12.54
C LEU A 116 0.84 1.92 -11.87
N THR A 117 -0.42 2.23 -11.55
CA THR A 117 -0.77 3.43 -10.76
C THR A 117 -0.06 3.44 -9.41
N ALA A 118 -0.09 2.33 -8.66
CA ALA A 118 0.57 2.24 -7.35
C ALA A 118 2.08 2.51 -7.47
N ILE A 119 2.76 1.81 -8.37
CA ILE A 119 4.21 1.94 -8.57
C ILE A 119 4.59 3.34 -9.04
N GLN A 120 3.79 3.97 -9.92
CA GLN A 120 4.01 5.36 -10.32
C GLN A 120 3.90 6.30 -9.13
N THR A 121 2.82 6.20 -8.35
CA THR A 121 2.61 7.05 -7.19
C THR A 121 3.74 6.91 -6.18
N TRP A 122 4.08 5.68 -5.79
CA TRP A 122 5.13 5.44 -4.81
C TRP A 122 6.51 5.81 -5.34
N GLY A 123 6.82 5.48 -6.59
CA GLY A 123 8.11 5.78 -7.21
C GLY A 123 8.36 7.28 -7.41
N LEU A 124 7.31 8.05 -7.75
CA LEU A 124 7.39 9.51 -7.85
C LEU A 124 7.53 10.17 -6.48
N ALA A 125 6.74 9.74 -5.49
CA ALA A 125 6.80 10.29 -4.13
C ALA A 125 8.11 9.94 -3.39
N ALA A 126 8.72 8.79 -3.72
CA ALA A 126 9.98 8.34 -3.12
C ALA A 126 11.24 9.05 -3.66
N LYS A 127 11.14 9.86 -4.74
CA LYS A 127 12.30 10.46 -5.42
C LYS A 127 13.29 11.18 -4.50
N ALA A 128 12.78 11.87 -3.47
CA ALA A 128 13.59 12.64 -2.53
C ALA A 128 14.06 11.83 -1.30
N LYS A 129 13.71 10.54 -1.21
CA LYS A 129 13.96 9.69 -0.03
C LYS A 129 14.90 8.53 -0.39
N PRO A 130 16.22 8.64 -0.15
CA PRO A 130 17.19 7.59 -0.50
C PRO A 130 16.89 6.21 0.12
N SER A 131 16.27 6.18 1.30
CA SER A 131 15.85 4.95 1.98
C SER A 131 14.74 4.19 1.24
N LEU A 132 14.10 4.81 0.24
CA LEU A 132 13.02 4.25 -0.56
C LEU A 132 13.42 4.11 -2.04
N SER A 133 14.71 4.19 -2.37
CA SER A 133 15.20 4.25 -3.75
C SER A 133 14.69 3.09 -4.61
N TYR A 134 14.47 1.91 -4.03
CA TYR A 134 13.98 0.74 -4.75
C TYR A 134 12.61 0.98 -5.40
N MET A 135 11.73 1.81 -4.81
CA MET A 135 10.46 2.21 -5.44
C MET A 135 10.71 3.05 -6.69
N THR A 136 11.61 4.03 -6.61
CA THR A 136 11.97 4.91 -7.74
C THR A 136 12.69 4.13 -8.84
N ASP A 137 13.58 3.22 -8.48
CA ASP A 137 14.29 2.33 -9.39
C ASP A 137 13.31 1.39 -10.10
N THR A 138 12.37 0.80 -9.37
CA THR A 138 11.34 -0.09 -9.93
C THR A 138 10.45 0.66 -10.93
N TYR A 139 10.01 1.88 -10.59
CA TYR A 139 9.23 2.72 -11.50
C TYR A 139 10.02 3.04 -12.79
N SER A 140 11.29 3.42 -12.65
CA SER A 140 12.15 3.77 -13.79
C SER A 140 12.43 2.56 -14.68
N LEU A 141 12.66 1.39 -14.07
CA LEU A 141 12.88 0.13 -14.77
C LEU A 141 11.66 -0.26 -15.61
N LEU A 142 10.46 -0.25 -15.03
CA LEU A 142 9.24 -0.61 -15.78
C LEU A 142 8.98 0.36 -16.95
N ARG A 143 9.30 1.65 -16.79
CA ARG A 143 9.26 2.59 -17.93
C ARG A 143 10.25 2.22 -19.02
N ALA A 144 11.47 1.83 -18.66
CA ALA A 144 12.48 1.38 -19.61
C ALA A 144 12.09 0.06 -20.30
N GLU A 145 11.37 -0.82 -19.61
CA GLU A 145 10.77 -2.04 -20.18
C GLU A 145 9.57 -1.77 -21.11
N GLY A 146 9.13 -0.50 -21.25
CA GLY A 146 8.07 -0.10 -22.17
C GLY A 146 6.66 -0.13 -21.58
N TYR A 147 6.49 -0.30 -20.25
CA TYR A 147 5.19 -0.21 -19.62
C TYR A 147 4.62 1.21 -19.72
N VAL A 148 3.37 1.32 -20.18
CA VAL A 148 2.63 2.58 -20.26
C VAL A 148 1.92 2.84 -18.95
N PHE A 149 2.39 3.84 -18.23
CA PHE A 149 1.76 4.29 -16.99
C PHE A 149 0.58 5.22 -17.26
N PRO A 150 -0.43 5.25 -16.37
CA PRO A 150 -1.55 6.15 -16.52
C PRO A 150 -1.12 7.62 -16.40
N PRO A 151 -1.93 8.56 -16.94
CA PRO A 151 -1.72 9.97 -16.71
C PRO A 151 -1.78 10.32 -15.23
N VAL A 152 -0.86 11.17 -14.79
CA VAL A 152 -0.90 11.75 -13.44
C VAL A 152 -1.88 12.91 -13.46
N THR A 153 -3.02 12.77 -12.78
CA THR A 153 -4.09 13.79 -12.77
C THR A 153 -3.89 14.85 -11.68
N GLU A 154 -3.10 14.53 -10.65
CA GLU A 154 -2.80 15.41 -9.52
C GLU A 154 -1.30 15.39 -9.22
N PRO A 155 -0.69 16.50 -8.79
CA PRO A 155 0.73 16.51 -8.41
C PRO A 155 1.01 15.47 -7.31
N ILE A 156 1.89 14.51 -7.62
CA ILE A 156 2.38 13.52 -6.65
C ILE A 156 3.62 14.10 -6.00
N ASP A 157 3.49 14.58 -4.77
CA ASP A 157 4.58 15.11 -3.96
C ASP A 157 5.01 14.11 -2.89
N SER A 158 6.28 14.19 -2.51
CA SER A 158 6.92 13.51 -1.38
C SER A 158 6.15 13.59 -0.06
N ILE A 159 5.34 14.65 0.12
CA ILE A 159 4.43 14.81 1.27
C ILE A 159 3.43 13.66 1.41
N MET A 160 3.11 12.94 0.32
CA MET A 160 2.25 11.75 0.37
C MET A 160 2.86 10.60 1.20
N LEU A 161 4.18 10.59 1.37
CA LEU A 161 4.91 9.64 2.19
C LEU A 161 5.32 10.25 3.55
N GLU A 162 4.93 11.48 3.84
CA GLU A 162 5.16 12.15 5.12
C GLU A 162 3.88 12.13 5.94
N THR A 163 3.71 11.09 6.74
CA THR A 163 2.54 10.92 7.61
C THR A 163 2.43 12.03 8.68
N SER A 164 3.50 12.80 8.91
CA SER A 164 3.55 13.93 9.86
C SER A 164 2.64 15.10 9.46
N ALA A 165 2.44 15.35 8.16
CA ALA A 165 1.82 16.60 7.69
C ALA A 165 0.29 16.60 7.78
N VAL A 166 -0.35 15.43 7.64
CA VAL A 166 -1.82 15.32 7.65
C VAL A 166 -2.38 15.56 9.05
N TYR A 167 -1.67 15.14 10.10
CA TYR A 167 -2.05 15.41 11.49
C TYR A 167 -1.95 16.89 11.83
N THR A 168 -0.88 17.57 11.39
CA THR A 168 -0.72 19.00 11.69
C THR A 168 -1.79 19.83 10.98
N LEU A 169 -2.14 19.50 9.74
CA LEU A 169 -3.17 20.22 9.00
C LEU A 169 -4.58 19.99 9.58
N ILE A 170 -4.91 18.76 10.01
CA ILE A 170 -6.19 18.47 10.66
C ILE A 170 -6.25 19.13 12.05
N GLU A 171 -5.17 19.09 12.84
CA GLU A 171 -5.12 19.78 14.14
C GLU A 171 -5.24 21.30 13.98
N ILE A 172 -4.58 21.89 12.98
CA ILE A 172 -4.71 23.32 12.68
C ILE A 172 -6.13 23.65 12.21
N TYR A 173 -6.74 22.82 11.37
CA TYR A 173 -8.10 23.04 10.88
C TYR A 173 -9.14 22.92 12.01
N ILE A 174 -9.00 21.92 12.88
CA ILE A 174 -9.84 21.78 14.08
C ILE A 174 -9.64 22.98 15.03
N TYR A 175 -8.39 23.41 15.26
CA TYR A 175 -8.10 24.56 16.12
C TYR A 175 -8.65 25.88 15.55
N ALA A 176 -8.65 26.04 14.23
CA ALA A 176 -9.19 27.23 13.56
C ALA A 176 -10.72 27.26 13.50
N VAL A 177 -11.39 26.10 13.51
CA VAL A 177 -12.86 26.00 13.50
C VAL A 177 -13.44 26.03 14.92
N CYS A 178 -12.68 25.64 15.94
CA CYS A 178 -13.08 25.67 17.34
C CYS A 178 -12.75 26.98 18.09
N LYS A 179 -12.33 28.04 17.37
CA LYS A 179 -12.20 29.41 17.86
C LYS A 179 -13.06 30.35 17.03
#